data_AF-A0A920M9M6-F1
#
_entry.id   AF-A0A920M9M6-F1
#
_cell.length_a   1.000
_cell.length_b   1.000
_cell.length_c   1.000
_cell.angle_alpha   90.00
_cell.angle_beta   90.00
_cell.angle_gamma   90.00
#
_symmetry.space_group_name_H-M   'P 1'
#
loop_
_entity.id
_entity.type
_entity.pdbx_description
1 polymer ?
#
loop_
_entity_poly.entity_id
_entity_poly.type
_entity_poly.pdbx_seq_one_letter_code
_entity_poly.pdbx_strand_id
1 'polypeptide(L)' 'MMINLTPYAIQNPIEVSEEEYDQLVQKNEGGWSQSESFQEMLAKLHYLRLGFGAGKTQEADFLDREQKLVLNWWNRGS' A
#
# COMPACT_ATOMS: atom_id res chain seq x y z
N MET A 1 -2.89 -15.15 -8.51
CA MET A 1 -3.56 -15.42 -7.22
C MET A 1 -4.42 -14.20 -6.85
N MET A 2 -5.36 -14.27 -5.89
CA MET A 2 -6.03 -13.06 -5.36
C MET A 2 -5.34 -12.60 -4.08
N ILE A 3 -5.14 -11.29 -3.92
CA ILE A 3 -4.50 -10.66 -2.76
C ILE A 3 -5.52 -9.78 -2.04
N ASN A 4 -5.76 -10.09 -0.76
CA ASN A 4 -6.68 -9.32 0.08
C ASN A 4 -5.94 -8.13 0.72
N LEU A 5 -6.30 -6.92 0.31
CA LEU A 5 -5.71 -5.66 0.78
C LEU A 5 -6.31 -5.17 2.10
N THR A 6 -7.45 -5.71 2.51
CA THR A 6 -8.16 -5.38 3.75
C THR A 6 -8.48 -6.67 4.54
N PRO A 7 -7.48 -7.36 5.09
CA PRO A 7 -7.66 -8.70 5.67
C PRO A 7 -8.59 -8.75 6.89
N TYR A 8 -8.86 -7.59 7.52
CA TYR A 8 -9.76 -7.47 8.66
C TYR A 8 -11.18 -6.99 8.28
N ALA A 9 -11.43 -6.66 7.00
CA ALA A 9 -12.74 -6.26 6.55
C ALA A 9 -13.67 -7.48 6.43
N ILE A 10 -14.74 -7.49 7.24
CA ILE A 10 -15.73 -8.58 7.24
C ILE A 10 -16.72 -8.41 6.09
N GLN A 11 -17.10 -7.17 5.78
CA GLN A 11 -18.04 -6.86 4.71
C GLN A 11 -17.29 -6.14 3.59
N ASN A 12 -17.28 -6.77 2.40
CA ASN A 12 -16.62 -6.29 1.18
C ASN A 12 -15.10 -6.13 1.32
N PRO A 13 -14.34 -7.23 1.45
CA PRO A 13 -12.89 -7.15 1.37
C PRO A 13 -12.47 -6.63 -0.01
N ILE A 14 -11.44 -5.79 -0.04
CA ILE A 14 -10.84 -5.33 -1.29
C ILE A 14 -9.80 -6.38 -1.68
N GLU A 15 -10.10 -7.09 -2.75
CA GLU A 15 -9.23 -8.12 -3.31
C GLU A 15 -8.82 -7.73 -4.74
N VAL A 16 -7.55 -7.94 -5.05
CA VAL A 16 -6.99 -7.66 -6.38
C VAL A 16 -6.31 -8.88 -6.93
N SER A 17 -6.22 -8.98 -8.26
CA SER A 17 -5.37 -10.00 -8.87
C SER A 17 -3.89 -9.70 -8.61
N GLU A 18 -3.04 -10.71 -8.72
CA GLU A 18 -1.59 -10.57 -8.60
C GLU A 18 -1.00 -9.62 -9.65
N GLU A 19 -1.47 -9.69 -10.90
CA GLU A 19 -1.06 -8.77 -11.96
C GLU A 19 -1.43 -7.31 -11.63
N GLU A 20 -2.67 -7.09 -11.19
CA GLU A 20 -3.14 -5.77 -10.77
C GLU A 20 -2.38 -5.26 -9.54
N TYR A 21 -2.09 -6.13 -8.57
CA TYR A 21 -1.30 -5.80 -7.41
C TYR A 21 0.10 -5.31 -7.80
N ASP A 22 0.78 -6.04 -8.68
CA ASP A 22 2.11 -5.67 -9.16
C ASP A 22 2.08 -4.31 -9.89
N GLN A 23 1.07 -4.08 -10.74
CA GLN A 23 0.88 -2.80 -11.40
C GLN A 23 0.70 -1.65 -10.38
N LEU A 24 -0.15 -1.83 -9.37
CA LEU A 24 -0.42 -0.83 -8.34
C LEU A 24 0.83 -0.53 -7.48
N VAL A 25 1.60 -1.55 -7.11
CA VAL A 25 2.82 -1.40 -6.30
C VAL A 25 3.94 -0.72 -7.09
N GLN A 26 4.02 -0.96 -8.40
CA GLN A 26 5.07 -0.39 -9.26
C GLN A 26 4.78 1.06 -9.69
N LYS A 27 3.54 1.55 -9.57
CA LYS A 27 3.21 2.95 -9.84
C LYS A 27 4.06 3.88 -8.98
N ASN A 28 4.72 4.84 -9.63
CA ASN A 28 5.66 5.76 -8.98
C ASN A 28 5.56 7.19 -9.54
N GLU A 29 4.45 7.51 -10.20
CA GLU A 29 4.19 8.85 -10.72
C GLU A 29 4.02 9.83 -9.55
N GLY A 30 4.86 10.86 -9.50
CA GLY A 30 4.90 11.79 -8.36
C GLY A 30 5.57 11.23 -7.10
N GLY A 31 6.14 10.02 -7.15
CA GLY A 31 6.83 9.35 -6.05
C GLY A 31 6.02 8.19 -5.44
N TRP A 32 6.72 7.22 -4.86
CA TRP A 32 6.11 5.92 -4.52
C TRP A 32 5.01 6.06 -3.46
N SER A 33 5.19 7.00 -2.53
CA SER A 33 4.21 7.33 -1.50
C SER A 33 3.03 8.18 -2.00
N GLN A 34 2.97 8.53 -3.29
CA GLN A 34 1.78 9.12 -3.90
C GLN A 34 0.90 8.01 -4.47
N SER A 35 -0.42 8.15 -4.33
CA SER A 35 -1.37 7.15 -4.82
C SER A 35 -2.57 7.81 -5.48
N GLU A 36 -2.92 7.32 -6.66
CA GLU A 36 -4.00 7.85 -7.49
C GLU A 36 -5.37 7.26 -7.13
N SER A 37 -5.39 6.14 -6.41
CA SER A 37 -6.62 5.50 -5.94
C SER A 37 -6.44 4.91 -4.55
N PHE A 38 -7.57 4.65 -3.88
CA PHE A 38 -7.56 4.02 -2.56
C PHE A 38 -6.97 2.61 -2.63
N GLN A 39 -7.28 1.89 -3.71
CA GLN A 39 -6.77 0.55 -3.97
C GLN A 39 -5.25 0.55 -4.14
N GLU A 40 -4.69 1.56 -4.83
CA GLU A 40 -3.23 1.72 -4.96
C GLU A 40 -2.57 1.98 -3.60
N MET A 41 -3.13 2.88 -2.80
CA MET A 41 -2.63 3.17 -1.46
C MET A 41 -2.61 1.89 -0.61
N LEU A 42 -3.70 1.11 -0.63
CA LEU A 42 -3.78 -0.14 0.11
C LEU A 42 -2.78 -1.20 -0.40
N ALA A 43 -2.59 -1.32 -1.71
CA ALA A 43 -1.64 -2.26 -2.31
C ALA A 43 -0.20 -1.95 -1.89
N LYS A 44 0.19 -0.67 -1.94
CA LYS A 44 1.50 -0.18 -1.50
C LYS A 44 1.70 -0.36 0.01
N LEU A 45 0.68 -0.07 0.81
CA LEU A 45 0.72 -0.29 2.26
C LEU A 45 0.90 -1.77 2.61
N HIS A 46 0.15 -2.64 1.93
CA HIS A 46 0.27 -4.08 2.05
C HIS A 46 1.69 -4.56 1.69
N TYR A 47 2.23 -4.07 0.56
CA TYR A 47 3.60 -4.40 0.11
C TYR A 47 4.65 -4.01 1.15
N LEU A 48 4.54 -2.78 1.69
CA LEU A 48 5.47 -2.26 2.69
C LEU A 48 5.46 -3.11 3.96
N ARG A 49 4.26 -3.49 4.45
CA ARG A 49 4.11 -4.32 5.64
C ARG A 49 4.61 -5.74 5.46
N LEU A 50 4.40 -6.35 4.28
CA LEU A 50 5.00 -7.65 3.96
C LEU A 50 6.54 -7.58 3.95
N GLY A 51 7.12 -6.53 3.36
CA GLY A 51 8.56 -6.31 3.37
C GLY A 51 9.13 -6.18 4.79
N PHE A 52 8.45 -5.43 5.65
CA PHE A 52 8.83 -5.28 7.05
C PHE A 52 8.72 -6.61 7.82
N GLY A 53 7.60 -7.33 7.69
CA GLY A 53 7.40 -8.64 8.32
C GLY A 53 8.41 -9.70 7.86
N ALA A 54 8.95 -9.56 6.64
CA ALA A 54 10.01 -10.41 6.10
C ALA A 54 11.44 -9.93 6.46
N GLY A 55 11.60 -8.86 7.25
CA GLY A 55 12.90 -8.32 7.67
C GLY A 55 13.68 -7.60 6.56
N LYS A 56 13.03 -7.20 5.46
CA LYS A 56 13.65 -6.50 4.32
C LYS A 56 13.84 -5.00 4.55
N THR A 57 13.30 -4.47 5.65
CA THR A 57 13.31 -3.03 5.97
C THR A 57 13.42 -2.87 7.47
N GLN A 58 14.19 -1.87 7.92
CA GLN A 58 14.31 -1.56 9.34
C GLN A 58 13.08 -0.78 9.82
N GLU A 59 12.79 -0.85 11.12
CA GLU A 59 11.61 -0.21 11.72
C GLU A 59 11.54 1.29 11.43
N ALA A 60 12.65 2.02 11.56
CA ALA A 60 12.69 3.46 11.28
C ALA A 60 12.31 3.79 9.83
N ASP A 61 12.85 3.05 8.85
CA ASP A 61 12.53 3.23 7.44
C ASP A 61 11.09 2.83 7.12
N PHE A 62 10.58 1.78 7.77
CA PHE A 62 9.20 1.34 7.64
C PHE A 62 8.23 2.44 8.12
N LEU A 63 8.45 2.96 9.33
CA LEU A 63 7.58 3.98 9.93
C LEU A 63 7.56 5.28 9.10
N ASP A 64 8.72 5.76 8.65
CA ASP A 64 8.79 6.96 7.78
C ASP A 64 8.02 6.75 6.48
N ARG A 65 8.17 5.59 5.82
CA ARG A 65 7.48 5.29 4.56
C ARG A 65 5.99 5.08 4.74
N GLU A 66 5.58 4.40 5.81
CA GLU A 66 4.17 4.18 6.14
C GLU A 66 3.48 5.52 6.41
N GLN A 67 4.11 6.36 7.23
CA GLN A 67 3.61 7.70 7.53
C GLN A 67 3.45 8.55 6.26
N LYS A 68 4.46 8.59 5.38
CA LYS A 68 4.38 9.34 4.11
C LYS A 68 3.24 8.85 3.23
N LEU A 69 3.09 7.54 3.07
CA LEU A 69 2.03 6.94 2.26
C LEU A 69 0.63 7.34 2.78
N VAL A 70 0.41 7.19 4.09
CA VAL A 70 -0.89 7.48 4.72
C VAL A 70 -1.21 8.98 4.69
N LEU A 71 -0.24 9.84 5.03
CA LEU A 71 -0.44 11.29 5.05
C LEU A 71 -0.68 11.86 3.65
N ASN A 72 0.06 11.40 2.64
CA ASN A 72 -0.14 11.86 1.26
C ASN A 72 -1.54 11.49 0.76
N TRP A 73 -2.00 10.28 1.06
CA TRP A 73 -3.36 9.87 0.70
C TRP A 73 -4.42 10.70 1.42
N TRP A 74 -4.27 10.89 2.73
CA TRP A 74 -5.21 11.67 3.53
C TRP A 74 -5.30 13.13 3.06
N ASN A 75 -4.16 13.75 2.76
CA ASN A 75 -4.08 15.16 2.37
C ASN A 75 -4.55 15.44 0.94
N ARG A 76 -4.77 14.42 0.11
CA ARG A 76 -5.24 14.61 -1.27
C ARG A 76 -6.68 15.18 -1.36
N GLY A 77 -7.45 15.04 -0.28
CA GLY A 77 -8.80 15.60 -0.16
C GLY A 77 -8.89 16.91 0.62
N SER A 78 -7.76 17.47 1.08
CA SER A 78 -7.68 18.77 1.76
C SER A 78 -7.39 19.90 0.79
#